data_AF-A0A7S4RGS0-F1
#
_entry.id   AF-A0A7S4RGS0-F1
#
_cell.length_a   1.000
_cell.length_b   1.000
_cell.length_c   1.000
_cell.angle_alpha   90.00
_cell.angle_beta   90.00
_cell.angle_gamma   90.00
#
_symmetry.space_group_name_H-M   'P 1'
#
loop_
_entity.id
_entity.type
_entity.pdbx_description
1 polymer ?
#
loop_
_entity_poly.entity_id
_entity_poly.type
_entity_poly.pdbx_seq_one_letter_code
_entity_poly.pdbx_strand_id
1 'polypeptide(L)'
;ADCSLRTCPIGSHAWTDHAISDDHAHNPAECSNRGICDRNTGRCNCESGLFEGVACERKTCPDDCRQKGRCVSSAELARNADPGILRQIEGCTAANICQDADCVERDYSPCMETTEYDVPWEADMMQGCICDSGYRGYDCSLRTCAMGDDPLTGTELSEVKQTNEVQLLE
;
A
#
# COMPACT_ATOMS: atom_id res chain seq x y z
N ALA A 1 35.84 -13.06 23.70
CA ALA A 1 34.55 -13.63 23.29
C ALA A 1 34.82 -15.03 22.76
N ASP A 2 34.18 -16.05 23.31
CA ASP A 2 34.13 -17.37 22.68
C ASP A 2 33.00 -17.31 21.65
N CYS A 3 33.23 -17.73 20.41
CA CYS A 3 32.24 -17.60 19.33
C CYS A 3 31.07 -18.60 19.48
N SER A 4 30.61 -18.85 20.70
CA SER A 4 29.57 -19.81 21.08
C SER A 4 28.15 -19.27 20.85
N LEU A 5 27.99 -17.95 20.79
CA LEU A 5 26.71 -17.27 20.52
C LEU A 5 26.56 -16.95 19.02
N ARG A 6 25.39 -17.24 18.47
CA ARG A 6 25.02 -16.88 17.10
C ARG A 6 24.57 -15.43 17.00
N THR A 7 24.92 -14.82 15.87
CA THR A 7 24.41 -13.52 15.43
C THR A 7 23.04 -13.69 14.80
N CYS A 8 22.14 -12.72 15.00
CA CYS A 8 20.86 -12.72 14.30
C CYS A 8 20.92 -11.85 13.04
N PRO A 9 19.94 -12.00 12.13
CA PRO A 9 19.76 -11.11 10.99
C PRO A 9 19.64 -9.65 11.43
N ILE A 10 20.28 -8.78 10.65
CA ILE A 10 20.19 -7.33 10.76
C ILE A 10 19.23 -6.87 9.67
N GLY A 11 18.14 -6.22 10.07
CA GLY A 11 17.23 -5.60 9.10
C GLY A 11 17.86 -4.32 8.53
N SER A 12 17.49 -3.95 7.31
CA SER A 12 17.98 -2.74 6.64
C SER A 12 17.68 -1.48 7.44
N HIS A 13 16.55 -1.46 8.14
CA HIS A 13 16.13 -0.36 8.98
C HIS A 13 15.57 -0.85 10.33
N ALA A 14 15.84 -0.09 11.39
CA ALA A 14 15.22 -0.27 12.69
C ALA A 14 13.81 0.35 12.71
N TRP A 15 12.85 -0.33 13.35
CA TRP A 15 11.52 0.25 13.59
C TRP A 15 11.53 1.42 14.56
N THR A 16 12.49 1.43 15.49
CA THR A 16 12.73 2.53 16.42
C THR A 16 14.23 2.69 16.58
N ASP A 17 14.71 3.91 16.39
CA ASP A 17 16.12 4.26 16.53
C ASP A 17 16.25 5.71 17.02
N HIS A 18 17.42 6.04 17.57
CA HIS A 18 17.78 7.42 17.84
C HIS A 18 18.35 8.04 16.56
N ALA A 19 17.86 9.22 16.19
CA ALA A 19 18.43 9.98 15.08
C ALA A 19 19.90 10.33 15.39
N ILE A 20 20.77 10.17 14.40
CA ILE A 20 22.20 10.47 14.53
C ILE A 20 22.58 11.82 13.92
N SER A 21 21.73 12.35 13.04
CA SER A 21 21.79 13.70 12.48
C SER A 21 20.45 14.09 11.89
N ASP A 22 20.37 15.30 11.35
CA ASP A 22 19.22 15.77 10.56
C ASP A 22 18.97 14.78 9.41
N ASP A 23 17.71 14.41 9.22
CA ASP A 23 17.21 13.47 8.21
C ASP A 23 17.90 12.08 8.19
N HIS A 24 18.61 11.69 9.27
CA HIS A 24 19.26 10.39 9.40
C HIS A 24 18.80 9.66 10.66
N ALA A 25 17.93 8.67 10.47
CA ALA A 25 17.47 7.74 11.50
C ALA A 25 17.27 6.35 10.89
N HIS A 26 16.72 5.41 11.67
CA HIS A 26 16.37 4.06 11.21
C HIS A 26 17.59 3.27 10.69
N ASN A 27 18.72 3.35 11.39
CA ASN A 27 19.91 2.61 11.01
C ASN A 27 19.66 1.09 11.02
N PRO A 28 20.44 0.30 10.25
CA PRO A 28 20.35 -1.15 10.30
C PRO A 28 20.50 -1.68 11.73
N ALA A 29 19.61 -2.59 12.12
CA ALA A 29 19.58 -3.11 13.48
C ALA A 29 19.29 -4.61 13.53
N GLU A 30 19.90 -5.29 14.52
CA GLU A 30 19.61 -6.69 14.80
C GLU A 30 18.13 -6.86 15.14
N CYS A 31 17.46 -7.77 14.44
CA CYS A 31 16.03 -7.97 14.55
C CYS A 31 15.21 -6.67 14.37
N SER A 32 15.69 -5.72 13.55
CA SER A 32 15.05 -4.43 13.27
C SER A 32 14.61 -3.67 14.53
N ASN A 33 15.28 -3.88 15.66
CA ASN A 33 14.88 -3.42 16.99
C ASN A 33 13.47 -3.84 17.42
N ARG A 34 12.88 -4.85 16.79
CA ARG A 34 11.49 -5.32 17.01
C ARG A 34 11.39 -6.84 17.21
N GLY A 35 12.46 -7.43 17.69
CA GLY A 35 12.50 -8.80 18.15
C GLY A 35 13.66 -9.04 19.10
N ILE A 36 13.63 -10.18 19.78
CA ILE A 36 14.73 -10.62 20.64
C ILE A 36 15.54 -11.67 19.89
N CYS A 37 16.84 -11.44 19.75
CA CYS A 37 17.74 -12.41 19.14
C CYS A 37 17.93 -13.64 20.05
N ASP A 38 17.52 -14.81 19.57
CA ASP A 38 17.90 -16.09 20.19
C ASP A 38 19.33 -16.45 19.76
N ARG A 39 20.27 -16.28 20.69
CA ARG A 39 21.70 -16.53 20.48
C ARG A 39 22.05 -18.00 20.29
N ASN A 40 21.18 -18.95 20.63
CA ASN A 40 21.44 -20.38 20.39
C ASN A 40 21.10 -20.76 18.95
N THR A 41 20.04 -20.17 18.39
CA THR A 41 19.56 -20.49 17.04
C THR A 41 20.05 -19.51 15.97
N GLY A 42 20.32 -18.25 16.36
CA GLY A 42 20.62 -17.14 15.44
C GLY A 42 19.36 -16.60 14.76
N ARG A 43 18.18 -16.78 15.37
CA ARG A 43 16.89 -16.32 14.83
C ARG A 43 16.29 -15.22 15.68
N CYS A 44 15.59 -14.30 15.04
CA CYS A 44 14.84 -13.25 15.71
C CYS A 44 13.47 -13.77 16.17
N ASN A 45 13.18 -13.64 17.46
CA ASN A 45 11.85 -13.83 18.01
C ASN A 45 11.11 -12.49 17.92
N CYS A 46 10.32 -12.30 16.87
CA CYS A 46 9.58 -11.07 16.63
C CYS A 46 8.45 -10.87 17.64
N GLU A 47 8.08 -9.62 17.88
CA GLU A 47 6.89 -9.28 18.65
C GLU A 47 5.64 -9.88 17.95
N SER A 48 5.02 -10.84 18.64
CA SER A 48 4.08 -11.78 18.02
C SER A 48 2.83 -11.10 17.50
N GLY A 49 2.47 -11.42 16.25
CA GLY A 49 1.27 -10.89 15.59
C GLY A 49 1.33 -9.41 15.22
N LEU A 50 2.49 -8.76 15.39
CA LEU A 50 2.71 -7.37 15.00
C LEU A 50 3.84 -7.22 13.98
N PHE A 51 4.85 -8.08 14.05
CA PHE A 51 6.01 -8.05 13.16
C PHE A 51 6.44 -9.44 12.72
N GLU A 52 6.98 -9.50 11.51
CA GLU A 52 7.42 -10.71 10.84
C GLU A 52 8.61 -10.41 9.90
N GLY A 53 9.09 -11.44 9.21
CA GLY A 53 10.35 -11.38 8.47
C GLY A 53 11.50 -12.00 9.26
N VAL A 54 12.63 -12.21 8.60
CA VAL A 54 13.78 -12.92 9.20
C VAL A 54 14.48 -12.09 10.27
N ALA A 55 14.34 -10.77 10.18
CA ALA A 55 14.83 -9.77 11.10
C ALA A 55 13.67 -8.97 11.74
N CYS A 56 12.41 -9.43 11.70
CA CYS A 56 11.26 -8.67 12.19
C CYS A 56 11.08 -7.31 11.48
N GLU A 57 11.52 -7.23 10.23
CA GLU A 57 11.61 -6.03 9.42
C GLU A 57 10.28 -5.63 8.77
N ARG A 58 9.25 -6.48 8.84
CA ARG A 58 7.93 -6.20 8.27
C ARG A 58 6.86 -6.18 9.35
N LYS A 59 5.92 -5.27 9.24
CA LYS A 59 4.69 -5.29 10.03
C LYS A 59 3.81 -6.42 9.50
N THR A 60 3.17 -7.18 10.38
CA THR A 60 2.18 -8.16 9.92
C THR A 60 0.95 -7.44 9.37
N CYS A 61 0.33 -8.02 8.33
CA CYS A 61 -0.97 -7.53 7.89
C CYS A 61 -2.04 -7.74 8.96
N PRO A 62 -3.04 -6.85 9.03
CA PRO A 62 -4.12 -6.98 9.99
C PRO A 62 -4.94 -8.23 9.73
N ASP A 63 -4.98 -9.12 10.72
CA ASP A 63 -5.67 -10.41 10.70
C ASP A 63 -5.45 -11.22 9.40
N ASP A 64 -4.24 -11.14 8.81
CA ASP A 64 -3.91 -11.78 7.54
C ASP A 64 -4.92 -11.45 6.42
N CYS A 65 -5.40 -10.20 6.41
CA CYS A 65 -6.45 -9.71 5.51
C CYS A 65 -7.71 -10.57 5.51
N ARG A 66 -7.97 -11.27 6.63
CA ARG A 66 -9.04 -12.25 6.84
C ARG A 66 -9.10 -13.34 5.77
N GLN A 67 -8.00 -13.59 5.06
CA GLN A 67 -7.96 -14.45 3.85
C GLN A 67 -8.99 -14.02 2.78
N LYS A 68 -9.29 -12.72 2.72
CA LYS A 68 -10.19 -12.03 1.77
C LYS A 68 -9.49 -10.85 1.10
N GLY A 69 -8.17 -10.95 0.98
CA GLY A 69 -7.34 -9.95 0.37
C GLY A 69 -5.89 -10.39 0.36
N ARG A 70 -5.07 -9.56 -0.26
CA ARG A 70 -3.63 -9.73 -0.36
C ARG A 70 -2.92 -8.76 0.57
N CYS A 71 -2.00 -9.31 1.35
CA CYS A 71 -1.07 -8.53 2.15
C CYS A 71 0.00 -7.91 1.23
N VAL A 72 0.17 -6.58 1.30
CA VAL A 72 1.06 -5.80 0.43
C VAL A 72 1.74 -4.68 1.20
N SER A 73 2.86 -4.19 0.68
CA SER A 73 3.60 -3.09 1.28
C SER A 73 2.90 -1.74 1.08
N SER A 74 3.24 -0.75 1.90
CA SER A 74 2.79 0.64 1.72
C SER A 74 3.17 1.20 0.35
N ALA A 75 4.35 0.86 -0.16
CA ALA A 75 4.77 1.22 -1.51
C ALA A 75 3.80 0.71 -2.58
N GLU A 76 3.39 -0.56 -2.48
CA GLU A 76 2.42 -1.13 -3.41
C GLU A 76 1.02 -0.54 -3.19
N LEU A 77 0.59 -0.30 -1.96
CA LEU A 77 -0.69 0.38 -1.68
C LEU A 77 -0.74 1.78 -2.30
N ALA A 78 0.34 2.54 -2.21
CA ALA A 78 0.44 3.87 -2.82
C ALA A 78 0.27 3.80 -4.34
N ARG A 79 0.95 2.84 -5.01
CA ARG A 79 0.79 2.61 -6.46
C ARG A 79 -0.61 2.15 -6.86
N ASN A 80 -1.30 1.40 -6.00
CA ASN A 80 -2.68 0.97 -6.26
C ASN A 80 -3.70 2.09 -6.02
N ALA A 81 -3.44 2.99 -5.07
CA ALA A 81 -4.32 4.10 -4.75
C ALA A 81 -4.20 5.26 -5.76
N ASP A 82 -3.02 5.46 -6.34
CA ASP A 82 -2.79 6.46 -7.37
C ASP A 82 -2.83 5.81 -8.77
N PRO A 83 -3.93 5.94 -9.53
CA PRO A 83 -4.00 5.41 -10.90
C PRO A 83 -3.04 6.12 -11.86
N GLY A 84 -2.27 7.11 -11.39
CA GLY A 84 -1.26 7.82 -12.18
C GLY A 84 -1.88 8.63 -13.32
N ILE A 85 -3.16 8.97 -13.24
CA ILE A 85 -3.88 9.68 -14.31
C ILE A 85 -3.89 11.18 -13.99
N LEU A 86 -3.22 11.96 -14.84
CA LEU A 86 -3.29 13.43 -14.97
C LEU A 86 -2.59 14.28 -13.90
N ARG A 87 -1.31 14.01 -13.60
CA ARG A 87 -0.53 14.77 -12.60
C ARG A 87 0.52 15.75 -13.15
N GLN A 88 0.43 16.24 -14.38
CA GLN A 88 1.22 17.42 -14.75
C GLN A 88 0.85 18.59 -13.81
N ILE A 89 1.84 19.21 -13.18
CA ILE A 89 1.69 20.37 -12.27
C ILE A 89 0.91 21.52 -12.94
N GLU A 90 0.96 21.61 -14.28
CA GLU A 90 0.23 22.60 -15.09
C GLU A 90 -1.05 22.05 -15.76
N GLY A 91 -1.44 20.81 -15.46
CA GLY A 91 -2.55 20.10 -16.07
C GLY A 91 -2.14 19.39 -17.37
N CYS A 92 -2.65 18.17 -17.57
CA CYS A 92 -2.50 17.45 -18.82
C CYS A 92 -3.49 18.02 -19.86
N THR A 93 -2.98 18.59 -20.94
CA THR A 93 -3.80 19.20 -22.00
C THR A 93 -3.93 18.28 -23.21
N ALA A 94 -4.83 18.61 -24.14
CA ALA A 94 -4.92 17.92 -25.43
C ALA A 94 -3.58 17.90 -26.18
N ALA A 95 -2.74 18.93 -26.03
CA ALA A 95 -1.40 18.95 -26.64
C ALA A 95 -0.46 17.88 -26.09
N ASN A 96 -0.72 17.35 -24.88
CA ASN A 96 0.07 16.29 -24.26
C ASN A 96 -0.46 14.89 -24.61
N ILE A 97 -1.73 14.77 -25.01
CA ILE A 97 -2.42 13.47 -25.22
C ILE A 97 -2.58 13.14 -26.70
N CYS A 98 -2.86 14.13 -27.55
CA CYS A 98 -3.23 13.90 -28.94
C CYS A 98 -1.98 13.64 -29.79
N GLN A 99 -1.92 12.48 -30.43
CA GLN A 99 -0.82 12.14 -31.35
C GLN A 99 -1.06 12.61 -32.79
N ASP A 100 -2.30 12.98 -33.11
CA ASP A 100 -2.72 13.52 -34.41
C ASP A 100 -3.51 14.84 -34.28
N ALA A 101 -3.67 15.54 -35.39
CA ALA A 101 -4.31 16.87 -35.43
C ALA A 101 -5.79 16.86 -35.06
N ASP A 102 -6.48 15.72 -35.25
CA ASP A 102 -7.90 15.53 -34.93
C ASP A 102 -8.09 14.81 -33.58
N CYS A 103 -7.00 14.45 -32.88
CA CYS A 103 -6.98 13.75 -31.61
C CYS A 103 -7.75 12.42 -31.59
N VAL A 104 -7.69 11.69 -32.69
CA VAL A 104 -8.28 10.35 -32.82
C VAL A 104 -7.44 9.33 -32.06
N GLU A 105 -6.11 9.49 -32.08
CA GLU A 105 -5.14 8.72 -31.31
C GLU A 105 -4.73 9.49 -30.04
N ARG A 106 -4.95 8.84 -28.89
CA ARG A 106 -4.67 9.40 -27.57
C ARG A 106 -3.65 8.55 -26.83
N ASP A 107 -2.56 9.17 -26.41
CA ASP A 107 -1.56 8.59 -25.53
C ASP A 107 -1.50 9.37 -24.22
N TYR A 108 -1.91 8.72 -23.14
CA TYR A 108 -1.92 9.33 -21.81
C TYR A 108 -0.59 9.17 -21.09
N SER A 109 0.34 8.37 -21.60
CA SER A 109 1.65 8.10 -20.99
C SER A 109 2.46 9.37 -20.66
N PRO A 110 2.48 10.42 -21.51
CA PRO A 110 3.13 11.70 -21.19
C PRO A 110 2.53 12.45 -20.00
N CYS A 111 1.33 12.06 -19.59
CA CYS A 111 0.59 12.64 -18.47
C CYS A 111 0.48 11.69 -17.28
N MET A 112 1.11 10.51 -17.37
CA MET A 112 1.15 9.56 -16.28
C MET A 112 2.33 9.87 -15.37
N GLU A 113 2.04 10.30 -14.16
CA GLU A 113 3.01 10.41 -13.08
C GLU A 113 2.43 9.64 -11.89
N THR A 114 3.09 8.54 -11.54
CA THR A 114 2.72 7.76 -10.36
C THR A 114 3.39 8.37 -9.14
N THR A 115 2.63 8.57 -8.05
CA THR A 115 3.24 8.92 -6.76
C THR A 115 4.14 7.76 -6.31
N GLU A 116 5.46 7.96 -6.38
CA GLU A 116 6.44 6.98 -5.89
C GLU A 116 6.56 7.06 -4.36
N TYR A 117 6.12 6.02 -3.67
CA TYR A 117 6.30 5.84 -2.22
C TYR A 117 7.35 4.76 -1.95
N ASP A 118 8.48 4.82 -2.65
CA ASP A 118 9.55 3.82 -2.54
C ASP A 118 10.76 4.32 -1.73
N VAL A 119 10.84 5.63 -1.49
CA VAL A 119 11.96 6.30 -0.80
C VAL A 119 11.88 6.22 0.72
N PRO A 120 10.70 6.37 1.37
CA PRO A 120 10.60 6.27 2.82
C PRO A 120 11.10 4.92 3.34
N TRP A 121 11.79 4.92 4.49
CA TRP A 121 12.40 3.71 5.06
C TRP A 121 11.36 2.59 5.32
N GLU A 122 10.12 2.98 5.58
CA GLU A 122 9.02 2.08 5.90
C GLU A 122 8.20 1.63 4.69
N ALA A 123 8.53 2.11 3.48
CA ALA A 123 7.82 1.82 2.24
C ALA A 123 7.55 0.31 2.04
N ASP A 124 8.57 -0.51 2.29
CA ASP A 124 8.50 -1.96 2.21
C ASP A 124 8.31 -2.67 3.56
N MET A 125 8.36 -1.93 4.67
CA MET A 125 8.25 -2.49 6.01
C MET A 125 6.81 -2.46 6.52
N MET A 126 6.08 -1.38 6.26
CA MET A 126 4.65 -1.28 6.59
C MET A 126 3.83 -2.09 5.59
N GLN A 127 2.87 -2.85 6.12
CA GLN A 127 2.00 -3.72 5.33
C GLN A 127 0.54 -3.37 5.57
N GLY A 128 -0.28 -3.61 4.56
CA GLY A 128 -1.74 -3.50 4.63
C GLY A 128 -2.42 -4.42 3.61
N CYS A 129 -3.73 -4.29 3.49
CA CYS A 129 -4.54 -5.23 2.72
C CYS A 129 -5.14 -4.59 1.47
N ILE A 130 -5.01 -5.29 0.33
CA ILE A 130 -5.85 -5.08 -0.85
C ILE A 130 -6.94 -6.14 -0.83
N CYS A 131 -8.19 -5.72 -0.68
CA CYS A 131 -9.31 -6.64 -0.52
C CYS A 131 -9.79 -7.25 -1.85
N ASP A 132 -10.25 -8.50 -1.78
CA ASP A 132 -10.92 -9.17 -2.87
C ASP A 132 -12.27 -8.50 -3.18
N SER A 133 -12.78 -8.73 -4.39
CA SER A 133 -14.09 -8.21 -4.82
C SER A 133 -15.20 -8.55 -3.82
N GLY A 134 -16.00 -7.55 -3.45
CA GLY A 134 -17.07 -7.67 -2.47
C GLY A 134 -16.64 -7.51 -1.01
N TYR A 135 -15.35 -7.26 -0.75
CA TYR A 135 -14.81 -6.95 0.58
C TYR A 135 -14.12 -5.58 0.60
N ARG A 136 -14.12 -4.95 1.78
CA ARG A 136 -13.48 -3.66 2.06
C ARG A 136 -13.10 -3.56 3.54
N GLY A 137 -12.48 -2.43 3.90
CA GLY A 137 -12.03 -2.17 5.26
C GLY A 137 -10.54 -2.47 5.44
N TYR A 138 -10.02 -2.20 6.64
CA TYR A 138 -8.59 -2.29 6.94
C TYR A 138 -8.04 -3.72 6.86
N ASP A 139 -8.85 -4.70 7.28
CA ASP A 139 -8.53 -6.14 7.31
C ASP A 139 -9.41 -6.95 6.35
N CYS A 140 -10.14 -6.29 5.44
CA CYS A 140 -11.10 -6.91 4.52
C CYS A 140 -12.28 -7.63 5.20
N SER A 141 -12.61 -7.30 6.45
CA SER A 141 -13.76 -7.89 7.15
C SER A 141 -15.12 -7.35 6.73
N LEU A 142 -15.17 -6.16 6.11
CA LEU A 142 -16.43 -5.51 5.74
C LEU A 142 -16.86 -5.90 4.34
N ARG A 143 -18.16 -5.97 4.09
CA ARG A 143 -18.72 -6.15 2.75
C ARG A 143 -18.82 -4.83 2.01
N THR A 144 -18.51 -4.86 0.72
CA THR A 144 -18.85 -3.78 -0.20
C THR A 144 -20.33 -3.93 -0.59
N CYS A 145 -21.05 -2.81 -0.64
CA CYS A 145 -22.43 -2.80 -1.09
C CYS A 145 -22.51 -3.10 -2.60
N ALA A 146 -23.66 -3.57 -3.08
CA ALA A 146 -23.94 -3.55 -4.50
C ALA A 146 -23.86 -2.11 -5.02
N MET A 147 -23.22 -1.92 -6.17
CA MET A 147 -23.19 -0.65 -6.89
C MET A 147 -23.95 -0.85 -8.20
N GLY A 148 -24.81 0.11 -8.52
CA GLY A 148 -25.64 0.13 -9.73
C GLY A 148 -26.59 1.33 -9.70
N ASP A 149 -27.12 1.72 -10.86
CA ASP A 149 -28.20 2.72 -10.94
C ASP A 149 -29.35 2.24 -10.02
N ASP A 150 -29.75 3.08 -9.06
CA ASP A 150 -30.98 2.84 -8.33
C ASP A 150 -32.15 2.88 -9.34
N PRO A 151 -33.00 1.85 -9.42
CA PRO A 151 -34.15 1.83 -10.33
C PRO A 151 -35.14 2.99 -10.12
N LEU A 152 -35.04 3.74 -9.02
CA LEU A 152 -35.81 4.95 -8.74
C LEU A 152 -35.10 6.24 -9.14
N THR A 153 -33.79 6.20 -9.41
CA THR A 153 -33.02 7.36 -9.89
C THR A 153 -33.15 7.44 -11.42
N GLY A 154 -34.11 8.25 -11.89
CA GLY A 154 -34.27 8.53 -13.33
C GLY A 154 -35.70 8.51 -13.90
N THR A 155 -36.73 8.83 -13.11
CA THR A 155 -38.10 8.94 -13.68
C THR A 155 -38.37 10.25 -14.45
N GLU A 156 -37.42 11.19 -14.53
CA GLU A 156 -37.49 12.35 -15.44
C GLU A 156 -36.82 12.00 -16.78
N LEU A 157 -37.66 11.76 -17.79
CA LEU A 157 -37.33 11.31 -19.14
C LEU A 157 -36.52 12.31 -19.99
N SER A 158 -35.86 13.32 -19.42
CA SER A 158 -35.19 14.36 -20.20
C SER A 158 -33.66 14.28 -20.24
N GLU A 159 -32.99 13.59 -19.31
CA GLU A 159 -31.52 13.44 -19.33
C GLU A 159 -31.10 12.08 -18.75
N VAL A 160 -30.67 11.15 -19.60
CA VAL A 160 -30.12 9.85 -19.16
C VAL A 160 -28.76 10.11 -18.51
N LYS A 161 -28.77 10.34 -17.20
CA LYS A 161 -27.58 10.47 -16.38
C LYS A 161 -27.43 9.20 -15.56
N GLN A 162 -26.57 8.29 -16.01
CA GLN A 162 -26.19 7.13 -15.19
C GLN A 162 -25.37 7.62 -13.99
N THR A 163 -25.79 7.23 -12.79
CA THR A 163 -25.06 7.50 -11.55
C THR A 163 -24.76 6.16 -10.88
N ASN A 164 -23.47 5.85 -10.68
CA ASN A 164 -23.08 4.70 -9.88
C ASN A 164 -23.41 4.97 -8.41
N GLU A 165 -24.61 4.64 -7.99
CA GLU A 165 -25.10 4.84 -6.62
C GLU A 165 -24.78 3.64 -5.74
N VAL A 166 -24.47 3.92 -4.47
CA VAL A 166 -24.22 2.88 -3.46
C VAL A 166 -25.56 2.49 -2.87
N GLN A 167 -25.98 1.25 -3.10
CA GLN A 167 -27.23 0.75 -2.54
C GLN A 167 -27.02 0.43 -1.06
N LEU A 168 -27.82 1.04 -0.18
CA LEU A 168 -27.87 0.68 1.24
C LEU A 168 -28.73 -0.58 1.38
N LEU A 169 -28.20 -1.60 2.07
CA LEU A 169 -28.99 -2.76 2.46
C LEU A 169 -29.79 -2.36 3.71
N GLU A 170 -31.10 -2.18 3.58
CA GLU A 170 -32.03 -2.09 4.73
C GLU A 170 -32.26 -3.47 5.37
#